data_AF-A0A382TAH8-F1
#
_entry.id   AF-A0A382TAH8-F1
#
_cell.length_a   1.000
_cell.length_b   1.000
_cell.length_c   1.000
_cell.angle_alpha   90.00
_cell.angle_beta   90.00
_cell.angle_gamma   90.00
#
_symmetry.space_group_name_H-M   'P 1'
#
loop_
_entity.id
_entity.type
_entity.pdbx_description
1 polymer ?
#
loop_
_entity_poly.entity_id
_entity_poly.type
_entity_poly.pdbx_seq_one_letter_code
_entity_poly.pdbx_strand_id
1 'polypeptide(L)'
;MNLIWDGKKLIILITAVFALCSVLVALSLTNYYKSQTVLTTTDGSNEMASLSRYNSIASLAGISMPSSGIDKGSLIVNTIMSRAFLKHLLSFEDVLPSIMAAKSYDIETKKLVFDSNLYDVTNKKWFRTKPSYIETYDVYMKQLTV
;
A
#
# COMPACT_ATOMS: atom_id res chain seq x y z
N MET A 1 38.76 -32.21 -31.51
CA MET A 1 37.41 -31.64 -31.28
C MET A 1 36.61 -32.62 -30.43
N ASN A 2 36.88 -32.70 -29.11
CA ASN A 2 36.09 -33.52 -28.15
C ASN A 2 36.37 -33.19 -26.67
N LEU A 3 36.81 -31.97 -26.35
CA LEU A 3 37.05 -31.56 -24.95
C LEU A 3 35.74 -31.47 -24.12
N ILE A 4 34.59 -31.30 -24.79
CA ILE A 4 33.28 -31.18 -24.15
C ILE A 4 32.70 -32.53 -23.72
N TRP A 5 33.08 -33.64 -24.36
CA TRP A 5 32.44 -34.94 -24.12
C TRP A 5 32.99 -35.68 -22.88
N ASP A 6 34.25 -35.41 -22.51
CA ASP A 6 34.91 -36.05 -21.37
C ASP A 6 34.55 -35.41 -20.02
N GLY A 7 34.16 -34.13 -20.04
CA GLY A 7 33.78 -33.35 -18.85
C GLY A 7 32.32 -33.47 -18.42
N LYS A 8 31.49 -34.30 -19.07
CA LYS A 8 30.03 -34.31 -18.86
C LYS A 8 29.61 -34.47 -17.39
N LYS A 9 30.35 -35.29 -16.63
CA LYS A 9 30.08 -35.53 -15.20
C LYS A 9 30.41 -34.31 -14.34
N LEU A 10 31.47 -33.57 -14.69
CA LEU A 10 31.88 -32.35 -14.00
C LEU A 10 30.86 -31.23 -14.24
N ILE A 11 30.39 -31.09 -15.49
CA ILE A 11 29.34 -30.13 -15.85
C ILE A 11 28.03 -30.45 -15.11
N ILE A 12 27.65 -31.73 -15.03
CA ILE A 12 26.46 -32.18 -14.27
C ILE A 12 26.62 -31.86 -12.78
N LEU A 13 27.79 -32.13 -12.19
CA LEU A 13 28.03 -31.89 -10.77
C LEU A 13 27.97 -30.40 -10.44
N ILE A 14 28.60 -29.54 -11.25
CA ILE A 14 28.62 -28.10 -10.99
C ILE A 14 27.23 -27.47 -11.17
N THR A 15 26.47 -27.95 -12.16
CA THR A 15 25.08 -27.52 -12.39
C THR A 15 24.17 -27.97 -11.25
N ALA A 16 24.35 -29.19 -10.74
CA ALA A 16 23.59 -29.71 -9.60
C ALA A 16 23.85 -28.92 -8.31
N VAL A 17 25.10 -28.55 -8.05
CA VAL A 17 25.46 -27.68 -6.90
C VAL A 17 24.81 -26.31 -7.03
N PHE A 18 24.89 -25.69 -8.21
CA PHE A 18 24.27 -24.38 -8.44
C PHE A 18 22.73 -24.41 -8.33
N ALA A 19 22.10 -25.48 -8.83
CA ALA A 19 20.66 -25.69 -8.70
C ALA A 19 20.25 -25.84 -7.23
N LEU A 20 20.99 -26.63 -6.44
CA LEU A 20 20.76 -26.77 -5.00
C LEU A 20 20.90 -25.43 -4.27
N CYS A 21 21.98 -24.68 -4.54
CA CYS A 21 22.18 -23.35 -3.96
C CYS A 21 21.03 -22.40 -4.34
N SER A 22 20.57 -22.42 -5.59
CA SER A 22 19.46 -21.58 -6.05
C SER A 22 18.16 -21.89 -5.32
N VAL A 23 17.82 -23.16 -5.11
CA VAL A 23 16.62 -23.57 -4.36
C VAL A 23 16.70 -23.14 -2.91
N LEU A 24 17.86 -23.31 -2.26
CA LEU A 24 18.06 -22.89 -0.87
C LEU A 24 17.94 -21.37 -0.70
N VAL A 25 18.52 -20.59 -1.62
CA VAL A 25 18.39 -19.12 -1.61
C VAL A 25 16.95 -18.70 -1.86
N ALA A 26 16.24 -19.32 -2.80
CA ALA A 26 14.84 -19.02 -3.08
C ALA A 26 13.93 -19.32 -1.88
N LEU A 27 14.19 -20.39 -1.12
CA LEU A 27 13.44 -20.72 0.09
C LEU A 27 13.74 -19.78 1.26
N SER A 28 14.97 -19.24 1.33
CA SER A 28 15.38 -18.29 2.38
C SER A 28 14.91 -16.86 2.11
N LEU A 29 14.53 -16.53 0.87
CA LEU A 29 13.89 -15.25 0.58
C LEU A 29 12.47 -15.27 1.13
N THR A 30 12.24 -14.47 2.17
CA THR A 30 10.89 -14.20 2.66
C THR A 30 10.09 -13.54 1.56
N ASN A 31 9.00 -14.19 1.15
CA ASN A 31 8.08 -13.64 0.14
C ASN A 31 7.60 -12.25 0.57
N TYR A 32 8.03 -11.21 -0.14
CA TYR A 32 7.58 -9.84 0.06
C TYR A 32 6.30 -9.64 -0.77
N TYR A 33 5.16 -9.64 -0.09
CA TYR A 33 3.87 -9.45 -0.75
C TYR A 33 3.63 -7.96 -0.99
N LYS A 34 3.81 -7.54 -2.25
CA LYS A 34 3.58 -6.16 -2.68
C LYS A 34 2.33 -6.10 -3.56
N SER A 35 1.21 -5.65 -3.01
CA SER A 35 0.01 -5.33 -3.78
C SER A 35 0.22 -4.01 -4.52
N GLN A 36 0.37 -4.05 -5.83
CA GLN A 36 0.42 -2.87 -6.69
C GLN A 36 -0.86 -2.81 -7.51
N THR A 37 -1.59 -1.70 -7.40
CA THR A 37 -2.75 -1.43 -8.26
C THR A 37 -2.40 -0.31 -9.23
N VAL A 38 -2.65 -0.52 -10.52
CA VAL A 38 -2.51 0.53 -11.54
C VAL A 38 -3.83 1.28 -11.60
N LEU A 39 -3.84 2.48 -11.03
CA LEU A 39 -5.00 3.37 -11.00
C LEU A 39 -4.96 4.27 -12.23
N THR A 40 -5.92 4.10 -13.15
CA THR A 40 -6.16 5.06 -14.23
C THR A 40 -7.33 5.96 -13.84
N THR A 41 -7.18 7.27 -13.98
CA THR A 41 -8.29 8.18 -13.68
C THR A 41 -9.27 8.15 -14.86
N THR A 42 -10.46 7.59 -14.66
CA THR A 42 -11.54 7.70 -15.65
C THR A 42 -12.21 9.06 -15.50
N ASP A 43 -12.33 9.79 -16.60
CA ASP A 43 -13.06 11.06 -16.67
C ASP A 43 -14.57 10.83 -16.52
N GLY A 44 -15.02 10.66 -15.27
CA GLY A 44 -16.43 10.63 -14.92
C GLY A 44 -17.04 12.02 -15.14
N SER A 45 -18.00 12.11 -16.07
CA SER A 45 -18.68 13.34 -16.47
C SER A 45 -19.50 14.03 -15.35
N ASN A 46 -19.72 13.37 -14.21
CA ASN A 46 -20.60 13.87 -13.15
C ASN A 46 -19.92 14.76 -12.10
N GLU A 47 -18.60 14.67 -11.90
CA GLU A 47 -17.86 15.55 -10.97
C GLU A 47 -17.37 16.84 -11.65
N MET A 48 -17.43 16.89 -12.98
CA MET A 48 -17.04 18.04 -13.80
C MET A 48 -17.88 19.29 -13.48
N ALA A 49 -19.15 19.11 -13.11
CA ALA A 49 -20.08 20.21 -12.87
C ALA A 49 -19.77 21.01 -11.59
N SER A 50 -19.21 20.37 -10.55
CA SER A 50 -18.83 21.06 -9.31
C SER A 50 -17.51 21.80 -9.49
N LEU A 51 -16.49 21.14 -10.06
CA LEU A 51 -15.17 21.72 -10.39
C LEU A 51 -15.27 22.93 -11.33
N SER A 52 -16.16 22.86 -12.34
CA SER A 52 -16.40 23.98 -13.27
C SER A 52 -16.94 25.24 -12.60
N ARG A 53 -17.67 25.11 -11.48
CA ARG A 53 -18.18 26.27 -10.72
C ARG A 53 -17.07 26.99 -9.97
N TYR A 54 -16.03 26.28 -9.54
CA TYR A 54 -14.85 26.89 -8.92
C TYR A 54 -13.98 27.64 -9.94
N ASN A 55 -14.01 27.25 -11.22
CA ASN A 55 -13.36 28.01 -12.30
C ASN A 55 -14.00 29.39 -12.51
N SER A 56 -15.32 29.52 -12.30
CA SER A 56 -16.04 30.79 -12.45
C SER A 56 -15.67 31.82 -11.37
N ILE A 57 -15.46 31.38 -10.12
CA ILE A 57 -14.98 32.26 -9.03
C ILE A 57 -13.47 32.55 -9.12
N ALA A 58 -12.66 31.63 -9.65
CA ALA A 58 -11.24 31.88 -9.92
C ALA A 58 -11.06 32.99 -10.98
N SER A 59 -11.86 32.96 -12.05
CA SER A 59 -11.87 34.01 -13.09
C SER A 59 -12.27 35.38 -12.52
N LEU A 60 -13.25 35.42 -11.60
CA LEU A 60 -13.67 36.65 -10.94
C LEU A 60 -12.57 37.27 -10.04
N ALA A 61 -11.73 36.45 -9.43
CA ALA A 61 -10.60 36.89 -8.62
C ALA A 61 -9.35 37.26 -9.46
N GLY A 62 -9.42 37.18 -10.80
CA GLY A 62 -8.30 37.50 -11.69
C GLY A 62 -7.15 36.49 -11.64
N ILE A 63 -7.37 35.31 -11.04
CA ILE A 63 -6.37 34.25 -10.96
C ILE A 63 -6.58 33.26 -12.11
N SER A 64 -5.62 33.21 -13.04
CA SER A 64 -5.62 32.23 -14.12
C SER A 64 -5.17 30.87 -13.56
N MET A 65 -6.13 29.96 -13.39
CA MET A 65 -5.81 28.54 -13.20
C MET A 65 -5.28 27.96 -14.51
N PRO A 66 -4.17 27.20 -14.50
CA PRO A 66 -3.65 26.55 -15.70
C PRO A 66 -4.73 25.69 -16.37
N SER A 67 -4.97 25.89 -17.67
CA SER A 67 -5.98 25.12 -18.43
C SER A 67 -5.58 23.66 -18.68
N SER A 68 -4.34 23.30 -18.37
CA SER A 68 -3.88 21.92 -18.24
C SER A 68 -4.51 21.36 -16.98
N GLY A 69 -5.63 20.65 -17.16
CA GLY A 69 -6.47 20.11 -16.10
C GLY A 69 -5.66 19.59 -14.92
N ILE A 70 -6.12 19.93 -13.71
CA ILE A 70 -5.55 19.47 -12.45
C ILE A 70 -5.12 18.02 -12.62
N ASP A 71 -3.82 17.76 -12.42
CA ASP A 71 -3.30 16.40 -12.48
C ASP A 71 -4.08 15.56 -11.46
N LYS A 72 -5.02 14.77 -11.97
CA LYS A 72 -6.00 14.07 -11.15
C LYS A 72 -5.30 13.05 -10.25
N GLY A 73 -4.17 12.51 -10.71
CA GLY A 73 -3.28 11.70 -9.90
C GLY A 73 -2.79 12.46 -8.68
N SER A 74 -2.20 13.65 -8.88
CA SER A 74 -1.76 14.52 -7.78
C SER A 74 -2.90 14.92 -6.83
N LEU A 75 -4.11 15.19 -7.34
CA LEU A 75 -5.27 15.51 -6.49
C LEU A 75 -5.69 14.33 -5.62
N ILE A 76 -5.75 13.12 -6.18
CA ILE A 76 -6.10 11.90 -5.44
C ILE A 76 -5.04 11.61 -4.38
N VAL A 77 -3.76 11.70 -4.73
CA VAL A 77 -2.64 11.51 -3.78
C VAL A 77 -2.72 12.51 -2.63
N ASN A 78 -2.91 13.80 -2.94
CA ASN A 78 -3.06 14.84 -1.92
C ASN A 78 -4.30 14.62 -1.05
N THR A 79 -5.38 14.08 -1.61
CA THR A 79 -6.58 13.72 -0.84
C THR A 79 -6.28 12.60 0.13
N ILE A 80 -5.64 11.50 -0.32
CA ILE A 80 -5.25 10.35 0.52
C ILE A 80 -4.30 10.77 1.64
N MET A 81 -3.37 11.68 1.36
CA MET A 81 -2.40 12.20 2.35
C MET A 81 -3.02 13.19 3.36
N SER A 82 -4.22 13.70 3.07
CA SER A 82 -4.86 14.72 3.90
C SER A 82 -5.33 14.18 5.25
N ARG A 83 -5.24 15.05 6.27
CA ARG A 83 -5.79 14.81 7.61
C ARG A 83 -7.32 14.61 7.60
N ALA A 84 -8.01 15.35 6.72
CA ALA A 84 -9.46 15.25 6.60
C ALA A 84 -9.90 13.86 6.09
N PHE A 85 -9.17 13.32 5.11
CA PHE A 85 -9.41 11.97 4.61
C PHE A 85 -9.16 10.93 5.70
N LEU A 86 -8.06 11.01 6.45
CA LEU A 86 -7.84 10.08 7.56
C LEU A 86 -8.96 10.15 8.60
N LYS A 87 -9.44 11.34 8.97
CA LYS A 87 -10.59 11.47 9.91
C LYS A 87 -11.83 10.75 9.40
N HIS A 88 -12.13 10.88 8.11
CA HIS A 88 -13.23 10.17 7.48
C HIS A 88 -12.99 8.65 7.49
N LEU A 89 -11.78 8.23 7.16
CA LEU A 89 -11.36 6.83 7.12
C LEU A 89 -11.41 6.16 8.51
N LEU A 90 -11.10 6.88 9.58
CA LEU A 90 -11.22 6.38 10.97
C LEU A 90 -12.65 6.36 11.50
N SER A 91 -13.63 6.86 10.73
CA SER A 91 -15.05 6.72 11.08
C SER A 91 -15.54 5.28 10.92
N PHE A 92 -14.81 4.44 10.19
CA PHE A 92 -15.11 3.01 10.03
C PHE A 92 -14.52 2.21 11.20
N GLU A 93 -15.35 1.40 11.86
CA GLU A 93 -15.00 0.74 13.14
C GLU A 93 -13.70 -0.09 13.08
N ASP A 94 -13.49 -0.83 11.99
CA ASP A 94 -12.39 -1.79 11.88
C ASP A 94 -11.08 -1.17 11.35
N VAL A 95 -11.10 0.09 10.92
CA VAL A 95 -9.94 0.70 10.27
C VAL A 95 -8.89 1.15 11.28
N LEU A 96 -9.30 1.74 12.40
CA LEU A 96 -8.38 2.12 13.48
C LEU A 96 -7.55 0.94 13.99
N PRO A 97 -8.13 -0.21 14.37
CA PRO A 97 -7.33 -1.38 14.78
C PRO A 97 -6.48 -1.93 13.62
N SER A 98 -6.95 -1.83 12.38
CA SER A 98 -6.18 -2.28 11.21
C SER A 98 -4.96 -1.41 10.89
N ILE A 99 -4.92 -0.15 11.33
CA ILE A 99 -3.75 0.71 11.18
C ILE A 99 -2.81 0.56 12.39
N MET A 100 -3.37 0.51 13.60
CA MET A 100 -2.59 0.62 14.85
C MET A 100 -2.23 -0.71 15.52
N ALA A 101 -2.94 -1.80 15.24
CA ALA A 101 -2.74 -3.11 15.88
C ALA A 101 -2.47 -4.25 14.88
N ALA A 102 -2.27 -3.94 13.60
CA ALA A 102 -1.91 -4.92 12.59
C ALA A 102 -0.50 -5.45 12.81
N LYS A 103 -0.37 -6.78 12.91
CA LYS A 103 0.93 -7.45 13.06
C LYS A 103 1.39 -8.07 11.76
N SER A 104 0.53 -8.84 11.11
CA SER A 104 0.84 -9.52 9.85
C SER A 104 -0.43 -9.82 9.06
N TYR A 105 -0.29 -10.13 7.78
CA TYR A 105 -1.40 -10.62 6.96
C TYR A 105 -1.26 -12.14 6.80
N ASP A 106 -2.31 -12.88 7.14
CA ASP A 106 -2.38 -14.32 6.93
C ASP A 106 -3.06 -14.61 5.58
N ILE A 107 -2.34 -15.32 4.72
CA ILE A 107 -2.71 -15.58 3.33
C ILE A 107 -3.72 -16.73 3.24
N GLU A 108 -3.63 -17.72 4.13
CA GLU A 108 -4.52 -18.88 4.10
C GLU A 108 -5.92 -18.47 4.56
N THR A 109 -5.98 -17.68 5.64
CA THR A 109 -7.23 -17.18 6.18
C THR A 109 -7.72 -15.90 5.51
N LYS A 110 -6.87 -15.26 4.68
CA LYS A 110 -7.09 -13.96 4.03
C LYS A 110 -7.47 -12.85 5.01
N LYS A 111 -6.99 -12.95 6.25
CA LYS A 111 -7.32 -12.04 7.36
C LYS A 111 -6.08 -11.31 7.87
N LEU A 112 -6.31 -10.10 8.35
CA LEU A 112 -5.31 -9.36 9.10
C LEU A 112 -5.15 -10.01 10.47
N VAL A 113 -3.92 -10.38 10.82
CA VAL A 113 -3.55 -10.86 12.15
C VAL A 113 -3.25 -9.65 13.01
N PHE A 114 -4.04 -9.47 14.06
CA PHE A 114 -3.86 -8.40 15.03
C PHE A 114 -2.92 -8.83 16.16
N ASP A 115 -2.20 -7.88 16.73
CA ASP A 115 -1.46 -8.13 17.97
C ASP A 115 -2.43 -8.23 19.15
N SER A 116 -2.64 -9.45 19.64
CA SER A 116 -3.50 -9.76 20.79
C SER A 116 -3.07 -9.08 22.09
N ASN A 117 -1.86 -8.50 22.17
CA ASN A 117 -1.45 -7.70 23.33
C ASN A 117 -1.95 -6.25 23.26
N LEU A 118 -2.32 -5.76 22.08
CA LEU A 118 -2.75 -4.38 21.86
C LEU A 118 -4.26 -4.27 21.69
N TYR A 119 -4.86 -5.22 20.95
CA TYR A 119 -6.28 -5.19 20.61
C TYR A 119 -6.93 -6.56 20.74
N ASP A 120 -8.06 -6.59 21.43
CA ASP A 120 -8.96 -7.74 21.51
C ASP A 120 -9.96 -7.68 20.36
N VAL A 121 -9.78 -8.55 19.37
CA VAL A 121 -10.67 -8.67 18.22
C VAL A 121 -12.05 -9.24 18.62
N THR A 122 -12.08 -10.14 19.59
CA THR A 122 -13.32 -10.81 20.04
C THR A 122 -14.20 -9.86 20.83
N ASN A 123 -13.62 -9.09 21.73
CA ASN A 123 -14.35 -8.11 22.55
C ASN A 123 -14.39 -6.70 21.92
N LYS A 124 -13.77 -6.49 20.75
CA LYS A 124 -13.58 -5.20 20.08
C LYS A 124 -13.00 -4.11 20.99
N LYS A 125 -12.08 -4.47 21.88
CA LYS A 125 -11.55 -3.58 22.93
C LYS A 125 -10.05 -3.43 22.84
N TRP A 126 -9.57 -2.23 23.17
CA TRP A 126 -8.15 -1.97 23.34
C TRP A 126 -7.73 -2.37 24.75
N PHE A 127 -6.65 -3.15 24.87
CA PHE A 127 -6.08 -3.49 26.18
C PHE A 127 -5.36 -2.30 26.82
N ARG A 128 -4.99 -1.30 26.01
CA ARG A 128 -4.43 -0.01 26.42
C ARG A 128 -5.40 1.13 26.10
N THR A 129 -5.00 2.36 26.39
CA THR A 129 -5.70 3.57 25.94
C THR A 129 -5.89 3.52 24.42
N LYS A 130 -7.11 3.80 23.96
CA LYS A 130 -7.43 3.89 22.53
C LYS A 130 -6.48 4.89 21.88
N PRO A 131 -5.78 4.53 20.78
CA PRO A 131 -4.85 5.43 20.11
C PRO A 131 -5.52 6.74 19.70
N SER A 132 -4.80 7.83 19.87
CA SER A 132 -5.28 9.15 19.44
C SER A 132 -5.23 9.28 17.92
N TYR A 133 -6.02 10.22 17.41
CA TYR A 133 -6.01 10.59 16.00
C TYR A 133 -4.61 11.01 15.51
N ILE A 134 -3.84 11.70 16.36
CA ILE A 134 -2.51 12.22 15.99
C ILE A 134 -1.53 11.06 15.80
N GLU A 135 -1.47 10.14 16.77
CA GLU A 135 -0.62 8.95 16.69
C GLU A 135 -0.97 8.08 15.48
N THR A 136 -2.27 7.93 15.22
CA THR A 136 -2.76 7.18 14.05
C THR A 136 -2.34 7.83 12.74
N TYR A 137 -2.34 9.16 12.66
CA TYR A 137 -1.88 9.89 11.47
C TYR A 137 -0.40 9.67 11.19
N ASP A 138 0.44 9.68 12.22
CA ASP A 138 1.87 9.47 12.06
C ASP A 138 2.18 8.05 11.56
N VAL A 139 1.50 7.03 12.10
CA VAL A 139 1.62 5.64 11.63
C VAL A 139 1.09 5.50 10.19
N TYR A 140 -0.06 6.10 9.89
CA TYR A 140 -0.66 6.08 8.55
C TYR A 140 0.27 6.70 7.49
N MET A 141 0.85 7.87 7.76
CA MET A 141 1.81 8.50 6.85
C MET A 141 3.05 7.64 6.65
N LYS A 142 3.58 7.04 7.72
CA LYS A 142 4.73 6.14 7.63
C LYS A 142 4.46 4.89 6.79
N GLN A 143 3.23 4.36 6.80
CA GLN A 143 2.84 3.23 5.95
C GLN A 143 2.71 3.60 4.46
N LEU A 144 2.38 4.86 4.15
CA LEU A 144 2.26 5.34 2.78
C LEU A 144 3.60 5.71 2.15
N THR A 145 4.55 6.19 2.93
CA THR A 145 5.92 6.49 2.49
C THR A 145 6.79 5.25 2.65
N VAL A 146 6.66 4.31 1.70
CA VAL A 146 7.48 3.09 1.60
C VAL A 146 8.93 3.41 1.25
#